data_AF-A6UAW1-F1
#
_entry.id   AF-A6UAW1-F1
#
_cell.length_a   1.000
_cell.length_b   1.000
_cell.length_c   1.000
_cell.angle_alpha   90.00
_cell.angle_beta   90.00
_cell.angle_gamma   90.00
#
_symmetry.space_group_name_H-M   'P 1'
#
loop_
_entity.id
_entity.type
_entity.pdbx_description
1 polymer ?
#
loop_
_entity_poly.entity_id
_entity_poly.type
_entity_poly.pdbx_seq_one_letter_code
_entity_poly.pdbx_strand_id
1 'polypeptide(L)'
;MQAVATTRSEGGNLPTSKVGRRPIQACVLAAASLLAACQSNPEPQEMARTSLQTAPADLQLLCANAVVAQAGGAKVLPTSSRQIDATSYSVDLDAGGRRFTCIVDGSGSVKSVQPA
;
A
#
# COMPACT_ATOMS: atom_id res chain seq x y z
N MET A 1 10.80 -23.56 14.65
CA MET A 1 11.98 -22.74 14.28
C MET A 1 11.95 -22.53 12.78
N GLN A 2 11.73 -21.27 12.34
CA GLN A 2 12.14 -20.57 11.09
C GLN A 2 12.11 -21.34 9.75
N ALA A 3 11.71 -20.82 8.58
CA ALA A 3 11.26 -19.51 8.11
C ALA A 3 10.58 -19.75 6.75
N VAL A 4 9.46 -19.09 6.44
CA VAL A 4 8.88 -19.09 5.08
C VAL A 4 8.99 -17.68 4.52
N ALA A 5 9.96 -17.51 3.62
CA ALA A 5 10.09 -16.34 2.77
C ALA A 5 9.02 -16.40 1.68
N THR A 6 8.06 -15.47 1.69
CA THR A 6 7.15 -15.24 0.56
C THR A 6 7.58 -13.96 -0.15
N THR A 7 8.48 -14.07 -1.13
CA THR A 7 8.69 -13.02 -2.13
C THR A 7 7.64 -13.18 -3.21
N ARG A 8 6.55 -12.42 -3.09
CA ARG A 8 5.55 -12.26 -4.14
C ARG A 8 6.15 -11.39 -5.24
N SER A 9 6.73 -12.04 -6.26
CA SER A 9 7.17 -11.42 -7.50
C SER A 9 5.94 -11.15 -8.37
N GLU A 10 5.49 -9.90 -8.39
CA GLU A 10 4.37 -9.46 -9.21
C GLU A 10 4.85 -9.32 -10.66
N GLY A 11 4.61 -10.38 -11.44
CA GLY A 11 4.86 -10.43 -12.87
C GLY A 11 3.95 -9.44 -13.59
N GLY A 12 4.52 -8.28 -13.93
CA GLY A 12 3.90 -7.24 -14.72
C GLY A 12 3.52 -7.72 -16.12
N ASN A 13 2.23 -7.52 -16.40
CA ASN A 13 1.54 -7.45 -17.67
C ASN A 13 2.43 -7.21 -18.91
N LEU A 14 2.46 -8.18 -19.83
CA LEU A 14 2.95 -7.99 -21.18
C LEU A 14 1.76 -7.64 -22.08
N PRO A 15 1.68 -6.44 -22.69
CA PRO A 15 0.77 -6.23 -23.80
C PRO A 15 1.32 -7.00 -25.00
N THR A 16 0.55 -7.97 -25.48
CA THR A 16 0.76 -8.65 -26.76
C THR A 16 0.51 -7.67 -27.91
N SER A 17 1.47 -6.77 -28.13
CA SER A 17 1.52 -5.97 -29.34
C SER A 17 1.89 -6.85 -30.52
N LYS A 18 0.89 -7.08 -31.36
CA LYS A 18 0.96 -7.74 -32.66
C LYS A 18 1.80 -6.88 -33.61
N VAL A 19 3.13 -6.96 -33.51
CA VAL A 19 4.04 -6.30 -34.44
C VAL A 19 4.63 -7.33 -35.38
N GLY A 20 4.18 -7.25 -36.63
CA GLY A 20 4.64 -8.09 -37.72
C GLY A 20 6.14 -7.96 -37.93
N ARG A 21 6.77 -9.12 -38.16
CA ARG A 21 8.14 -9.30 -38.66
C ARG A 21 8.47 -8.26 -39.72
N ARG A 22 9.45 -7.40 -39.45
CA ARG A 22 10.46 -7.02 -40.44
C ARG A 22 11.74 -6.52 -39.77
N PRO A 23 12.90 -7.09 -40.15
CA PRO A 23 14.17 -6.90 -39.46
C PRO A 23 14.88 -5.67 -40.02
N ILE A 24 15.77 -5.05 -39.25
CA ILE A 24 17.18 -4.84 -39.63
C ILE A 24 17.93 -4.52 -38.35
N GLN A 25 18.69 -5.52 -37.96
CA GLN A 25 19.75 -5.54 -36.99
C GLN A 25 20.97 -4.84 -37.59
N ALA A 26 21.55 -3.86 -36.89
CA ALA A 26 23.00 -3.73 -36.75
C ALA A 26 23.35 -2.51 -35.89
N CYS A 27 23.91 -2.82 -34.73
CA CYS A 27 25.16 -2.30 -34.19
C CYS A 27 25.34 -0.80 -33.91
N VAL A 28 26.22 -0.61 -32.91
CA VAL A 28 26.93 0.59 -32.55
C VAL A 28 26.12 1.51 -31.63
N LEU A 29 26.39 1.47 -30.32
CA LEU A 29 27.35 2.40 -29.73
C LEU A 29 27.62 2.03 -28.26
N ALA A 30 28.89 2.16 -27.90
CA ALA A 30 29.45 1.95 -26.59
C ALA A 30 28.80 2.86 -25.51
N ALA A 31 28.63 2.31 -24.31
CA ALA A 31 28.49 3.11 -23.09
C ALA A 31 29.11 2.35 -21.91
N ALA A 32 30.43 2.23 -21.93
CA ALA A 32 31.22 1.99 -20.73
C ALA A 32 31.56 3.36 -20.14
N SER A 33 30.77 3.84 -19.17
CA SER A 33 31.17 4.93 -18.28
C SER A 33 30.10 5.19 -17.21
N LEU A 34 30.57 5.28 -15.95
CA LEU A 34 29.93 5.88 -14.76
C LEU A 34 29.16 4.95 -13.79
N LEU A 35 29.86 4.03 -13.11
CA LEU A 35 29.48 3.66 -11.72
C LEU A 35 30.02 4.70 -10.71
N ALA A 36 29.71 5.98 -10.96
CA ALA A 36 30.00 7.06 -10.03
C ALA A 36 28.76 7.34 -9.18
N ALA A 37 28.84 6.87 -7.93
CA ALA A 37 28.20 7.43 -6.74
C ALA A 37 26.76 7.98 -6.86
N CYS A 38 25.80 7.20 -6.35
CA CYS A 38 24.64 7.75 -5.65
C CYS A 38 24.58 7.15 -4.24
N GLN A 39 25.60 7.44 -3.41
CA GLN A 39 25.43 7.31 -1.96
C GLN A 39 24.75 8.59 -1.46
N SER A 40 23.43 8.62 -1.55
CA SER A 40 22.66 9.55 -0.74
C SER A 40 22.67 9.00 0.67
N ASN A 41 23.58 9.50 1.51
CA ASN A 41 23.48 9.40 2.97
C ASN A 41 22.84 10.70 3.46
N PRO A 42 21.51 10.89 3.32
CA PRO A 42 20.85 12.01 3.97
C PRO A 42 20.99 11.78 5.47
N GLU A 43 21.66 12.72 6.13
CA GLU A 43 21.62 12.85 7.57
C GLU A 43 20.15 12.82 8.02
N PRO A 44 19.78 12.13 9.11
CA PRO A 44 18.40 12.10 9.57
C PRO A 44 17.95 13.51 9.92
N GLN A 45 17.45 14.26 8.94
CA GLN A 45 16.63 15.42 9.20
C GLN A 45 15.45 14.88 9.98
N GLU A 46 15.30 15.42 11.17
CA GLU A 46 14.19 15.20 12.07
C GLU A 46 12.90 15.40 11.27
N MET A 47 12.45 14.32 10.62
CA MET A 47 11.15 14.27 10.01
C MET A 47 10.25 14.57 11.18
N ALA A 48 9.52 15.69 11.12
CA ALA A 48 8.45 16.01 12.02
C ALA A 48 7.60 14.74 12.11
N ARG A 49 7.89 13.91 13.11
CA ARG A 49 7.14 12.71 13.43
C ARG A 49 5.88 13.32 13.98
N THR A 50 4.96 13.64 13.08
CA THR A 50 3.62 14.03 13.42
C THR A 50 3.19 13.04 14.47
N SER A 51 3.08 13.51 15.71
CA SER A 51 2.49 12.79 16.83
C SER A 51 0.98 12.60 16.61
N LEU A 52 0.53 12.62 15.34
CA LEU A 52 -0.69 11.98 14.95
C LEU A 52 -0.48 10.49 15.23
N GLN A 53 -1.16 10.01 16.26
CA GLN A 53 -1.36 8.60 16.52
C GLN A 53 -2.17 8.01 15.36
N THR A 54 -1.48 7.80 14.24
CA THR A 54 -1.99 7.11 13.06
C THR A 54 -2.15 5.64 13.46
N ALA A 55 -3.29 5.05 13.11
CA ALA A 55 -3.53 3.65 13.41
C ALA A 55 -2.43 2.79 12.76
N PRO A 56 -1.81 1.84 13.46
CA PRO A 56 -0.84 0.93 12.86
C PRO A 56 -1.47 0.24 11.64
N ALA A 57 -0.65 0.00 10.61
CA ALA A 57 -1.13 -0.49 9.30
C ALA A 57 -1.97 -1.78 9.39
N ASP A 58 -1.70 -2.61 10.40
CA ASP A 58 -2.47 -3.82 10.70
C ASP A 58 -3.95 -3.52 10.98
N LEU A 59 -4.25 -2.53 11.85
CA LEU A 59 -5.62 -2.13 12.17
C LEU A 59 -6.34 -1.55 10.96
N GLN A 60 -5.62 -0.87 10.07
CA GLN A 60 -6.18 -0.35 8.83
C GLN A 60 -6.60 -1.49 7.89
N LEU A 61 -5.78 -2.54 7.77
CA LEU A 61 -6.10 -3.71 6.96
C LEU A 61 -7.25 -4.53 7.56
N LEU A 62 -7.33 -4.61 8.90
CA LEU A 62 -8.40 -5.28 9.61
C LEU A 62 -9.75 -4.61 9.35
N CYS A 63 -9.79 -3.28 9.43
CA CYS A 63 -10.96 -2.49 9.04
C CYS A 63 -11.32 -2.64 7.56
N ALA A 64 -10.33 -2.71 6.66
CA ALA A 64 -10.58 -2.96 5.24
C ALA A 64 -11.30 -4.29 5.01
N ASN A 65 -10.83 -5.36 5.63
CA ASN A 65 -11.47 -6.68 5.53
C ASN A 65 -12.90 -6.69 6.10
N ALA A 66 -13.15 -5.97 7.20
CA ALA A 66 -14.49 -5.87 7.77
C ALA A 66 -15.48 -5.16 6.83
N VAL A 67 -15.01 -4.16 6.07
CA VAL A 67 -15.84 -3.45 5.08
C VAL A 67 -16.08 -4.28 3.81
N VAL A 68 -15.14 -5.13 3.38
CA VAL A 68 -15.30 -5.96 2.16
C VAL A 68 -16.61 -6.75 2.18
N ALA A 69 -16.97 -7.32 3.33
CA ALA A 69 -18.22 -8.06 3.50
C ALA A 69 -19.47 -7.20 3.28
N GLN A 70 -19.45 -5.94 3.72
CA GLN A 70 -20.56 -4.99 3.57
C GLN A 70 -20.59 -4.29 2.21
N ALA A 71 -19.44 -4.19 1.56
CA ALA A 71 -19.28 -3.58 0.26
C ALA A 71 -19.54 -4.56 -0.92
N GLY A 72 -19.93 -5.80 -0.63
CA GLY A 72 -20.24 -6.80 -1.66
C GLY A 72 -19.02 -7.21 -2.49
N GLY A 73 -17.83 -7.25 -1.88
CA GLY A 73 -16.60 -7.63 -2.58
C GLY A 73 -15.92 -6.50 -3.37
N ALA A 74 -16.40 -5.25 -3.26
CA ALA A 74 -15.75 -4.11 -3.88
C ALA A 74 -14.32 -3.91 -3.32
N LYS A 75 -13.44 -3.32 -4.15
CA LYS A 75 -12.10 -2.94 -3.72
C LYS A 75 -12.19 -1.87 -2.62
N VAL A 76 -11.70 -2.20 -1.44
CA VAL A 76 -11.67 -1.30 -0.28
C VAL A 76 -10.29 -0.65 -0.17
N LEU A 77 -10.27 0.68 -0.04
CA LEU A 77 -9.07 1.49 0.16
C LEU A 77 -9.19 2.29 1.46
N PRO A 78 -8.23 2.16 2.39
CA PRO A 78 -8.11 3.11 3.49
C PRO A 78 -7.80 4.51 2.93
N THR A 79 -8.59 5.49 3.33
CA THR A 79 -8.44 6.90 2.89
C THR A 79 -7.87 7.78 3.99
N SER A 80 -8.21 7.49 5.25
CA SER A 80 -7.69 8.18 6.42
C SER A 80 -7.75 7.26 7.62
N SER A 81 -6.86 7.47 8.59
CA SER A 81 -7.01 6.88 9.92
C SER A 81 -6.59 7.89 10.98
N ARG A 82 -7.26 7.86 12.12
CA ARG A 82 -6.97 8.71 13.27
C ARG A 82 -7.29 7.96 14.55
N GLN A 83 -6.54 8.24 15.59
CA GLN A 83 -6.97 7.85 16.93
C GLN A 83 -8.18 8.69 17.36
N ILE A 84 -9.13 8.06 18.05
CA ILE A 84 -10.32 8.72 18.60
C ILE A 84 -10.35 8.70 20.13
N ASP A 85 -9.63 7.76 20.75
CA ASP A 85 -9.41 7.67 22.20
C ASP A 85 -8.14 6.87 22.51
N ALA A 86 -7.78 6.72 23.79
CA ALA A 86 -6.54 6.08 24.20
C ALA A 86 -6.34 4.66 23.64
N THR A 87 -7.42 3.91 23.37
CA THR A 87 -7.35 2.54 22.88
C THR A 87 -7.99 2.35 21.51
N SER A 88 -8.70 3.32 20.96
CA SER A 88 -9.44 3.12 19.69
C SER A 88 -9.03 4.08 18.59
N TYR A 89 -9.20 3.59 17.37
CA TYR A 89 -8.90 4.26 16.13
C TYR A 89 -10.12 4.25 15.22
N SER A 90 -10.31 5.35 14.48
CA SER A 90 -11.25 5.45 13.39
C SER A 90 -10.49 5.37 12.07
N VAL A 91 -10.91 4.46 11.20
CA VAL A 91 -10.37 4.27 9.86
C VAL A 91 -11.49 4.58 8.88
N ASP A 92 -11.26 5.56 8.01
CA ASP A 92 -12.18 5.92 6.93
C ASP A 92 -11.76 5.20 5.66
N LEU A 93 -12.71 4.49 5.04
CA LEU A 93 -12.49 3.60 3.92
C LEU A 93 -13.40 3.95 2.75
N ASP A 94 -12.87 3.85 1.54
CA ASP A 94 -13.64 3.91 0.30
C ASP A 94 -13.78 2.50 -0.27
N ALA A 95 -15.01 2.07 -0.55
CA ALA A 95 -15.29 0.82 -1.23
C ALA A 95 -16.05 1.10 -2.53
N GLY A 96 -15.31 1.31 -3.61
CA GLY A 96 -15.87 1.59 -4.94
C GLY A 96 -16.71 2.88 -4.97
N GLY A 97 -16.25 3.94 -4.29
CA GLY A 97 -16.94 5.24 -4.22
C GLY A 97 -17.93 5.39 -3.07
N ARG A 98 -18.13 4.34 -2.25
CA ARG A 98 -18.93 4.40 -1.02
C ARG A 98 -18.01 4.56 0.17
N ARG A 99 -18.27 5.55 1.02
CA ARG A 99 -17.46 5.76 2.23
C ARG A 99 -17.99 4.97 3.41
N PHE A 100 -17.07 4.46 4.20
CA PHE A 100 -17.32 3.74 5.44
C PHE A 100 -16.38 4.26 6.51
N THR A 101 -16.85 4.31 7.74
CA THR A 101 -16.03 4.53 8.92
C THR A 101 -16.03 3.26 9.77
N CYS A 102 -14.83 2.75 10.04
CA CYS A 102 -14.59 1.60 10.89
C CYS A 102 -13.94 2.06 12.19
N ILE A 103 -14.50 1.64 13.32
CA ILE A 103 -13.93 1.88 14.65
C ILE A 103 -13.29 0.58 15.13
N VAL A 104 -12.01 0.63 15.46
CA VAL A 104 -11.20 -0.53 15.86
C VAL A 104 -10.41 -0.20 17.10
N ASP A 105 -10.36 -1.14 18.05
CA ASP A 105 -9.54 -1.03 19.25
C ASP A 105 -8.10 -1.50 18.97
N GLY A 106 -7.14 -1.03 19.77
CA GLY A 106 -5.71 -1.32 19.68
C GLY A 106 -5.37 -2.80 19.88
N SER A 107 -6.31 -3.59 20.42
CA SER A 107 -6.24 -5.05 20.46
C SER A 107 -6.59 -5.75 19.13
N GLY A 108 -6.99 -5.01 18.09
CA GLY A 108 -7.42 -5.59 16.81
C GLY A 108 -8.91 -5.96 16.74
N SER A 109 -9.73 -5.45 17.66
CA SER A 109 -11.17 -5.73 17.68
C SER A 109 -11.97 -4.64 16.98
N VAL A 110 -12.70 -4.98 15.91
CA VAL A 110 -13.65 -4.06 15.25
C VAL A 110 -14.85 -3.82 16.15
N LYS A 111 -15.03 -2.58 16.61
CA LYS A 111 -16.15 -2.15 17.43
C LYS A 111 -17.37 -1.83 16.60
N SER A 112 -17.19 -1.17 15.45
CA SER A 112 -18.28 -0.88 14.54
C SER A 112 -17.77 -0.60 13.13
N VAL A 113 -18.64 -0.79 12.15
CA VAL A 113 -18.44 -0.38 10.76
C VAL A 113 -19.74 0.24 10.29
N GLN A 114 -19.68 1.48 9.85
CA GLN A 114 -20.84 2.28 9.48
C GLN A 114 -20.57 2.94 8.13
N PRO A 115 -21.57 3.05 7.23
CA PRO A 115 -21.48 3.97 6.11
C PRO A 115 -21.26 5.41 6.61
N ALA A 116 -20.39 6.17 5.94
CA ALA A 116 -20.08 7.56 6.29
C ALA A 116 -20.94 8.57 5.53
#